data_AF-A0A354XAK4-F1
#
_entry.id   AF-A0A354XAK4-F1
#
_cell.length_a   1.000
_cell.length_b   1.000
_cell.length_c   1.000
_cell.angle_alpha   90.00
_cell.angle_beta   90.00
_cell.angle_gamma   90.00
#
_symmetry.space_group_name_H-M   'P 1'
#
loop_
_entity.id
_entity.type
_entity.pdbx_description
1 polymer ?
#
loop_
_entity_poly.entity_id
_entity_poly.type
_entity_poly.pdbx_seq_one_letter_code
_entity_poly.pdbx_strand_id
1 'polypeptide(L)'
;MKHILLPGLLAGLAMVIVSLILNALTGVLLPSLMAEYETSGIFRPWSDPLMSLMFVEPFVLGVILAWVWNKTKPCFQVCKCHRPWILFGLGYWVLTIPGMIMSYSSFPLSLIMIASWSFTILLQALVSAFLLSKMNK
;
A
#
# COMPACT_ATOMS: atom_id res chain seq x y z
N MET A 1 1.94 19.46 -12.35
CA MET A 1 0.87 18.49 -12.04
C MET A 1 0.89 17.23 -12.92
N LYS A 2 1.15 17.32 -14.23
CA LYS A 2 1.20 16.13 -15.12
C LYS A 2 2.22 15.06 -14.66
N HIS A 3 3.39 15.47 -14.17
CA HIS A 3 4.41 14.58 -13.57
C HIS A 3 4.07 14.04 -12.17
N ILE A 4 2.86 14.28 -11.67
CA ILE A 4 2.39 13.79 -10.37
C ILE A 4 1.11 12.99 -10.57
N LEU A 5 0.11 13.56 -11.25
CA LEU A 5 -1.20 12.93 -11.41
C LEU A 5 -1.12 11.62 -12.20
N LEU A 6 -0.58 11.62 -13.42
CA LEU A 6 -0.54 10.40 -14.23
C LEU A 6 0.38 9.32 -13.62
N PRO A 7 1.62 9.62 -13.19
CA PRO A 7 2.45 8.65 -12.48
C PRO A 7 1.82 8.14 -11.19
N GLY A 8 1.14 9.01 -10.45
CA GLY A 8 0.46 8.65 -9.22
C GLY A 8 -0.74 7.74 -9.42
N LEU A 9 -1.58 8.02 -10.42
CA LEU A 9 -2.70 7.14 -10.78
C LEU A 9 -2.22 5.76 -11.26
N LEU A 10 -1.14 5.71 -12.03
CA LEU A 10 -0.53 4.45 -12.48
C LEU A 10 0.11 3.68 -11.31
N ALA A 11 0.73 4.39 -10.35
CA ALA A 11 1.21 3.79 -9.12
C ALA A 11 0.05 3.20 -8.30
N GLY A 12 -1.05 3.93 -8.15
CA GLY A 12 -2.26 3.44 -7.47
C GLY A 12 -2.88 2.22 -8.15
N LEU A 13 -2.96 2.22 -9.48
CA LEU A 13 -3.39 1.05 -10.25
C LEU A 13 -2.50 -0.18 -9.95
N ALA A 14 -1.19 0.01 -9.91
CA ALA A 14 -0.27 -1.08 -9.58
C ALA A 14 -0.48 -1.60 -8.15
N MET A 15 -0.75 -0.71 -7.19
CA MET A 15 -1.07 -1.11 -5.81
C MET A 15 -2.36 -1.94 -5.74
N VAL A 16 -3.40 -1.59 -6.51
CA VAL A 16 -4.63 -2.39 -6.63
C VAL A 16 -4.32 -3.78 -7.20
N ILE A 17 -3.55 -3.86 -8.28
CA ILE A 17 -3.16 -5.15 -8.89
C ILE A 17 -2.42 -6.02 -7.87
N VAL A 18 -1.46 -5.45 -7.13
CA VAL A 18 -0.73 -6.15 -6.08
C VAL A 18 -1.68 -6.65 -4.98
N SER A 19 -2.63 -5.82 -4.53
CA SER A 19 -3.64 -6.24 -3.55
C SER A 19 -4.48 -7.42 -4.02
N LEU A 20 -4.93 -7.41 -5.28
CA LEU A 20 -5.75 -8.49 -5.82
C LEU A 20 -4.96 -9.80 -5.90
N ILE A 21 -3.69 -9.74 -6.32
CA ILE A 21 -2.80 -10.90 -6.36
C ILE A 21 -2.58 -11.44 -4.93
N LEU A 22 -2.25 -10.57 -3.97
CA LEU A 22 -1.98 -10.98 -2.60
C LEU A 22 -3.22 -11.50 -1.89
N ASN A 23 -4.39 -10.92 -2.15
CA ASN A 23 -5.65 -11.42 -1.61
C ASN A 23 -5.95 -12.83 -2.15
N ALA A 24 -5.80 -13.06 -3.45
CA ALA A 24 -5.95 -14.38 -4.05
C ALA A 24 -4.95 -15.41 -3.48
N LEU A 25 -3.68 -15.02 -3.33
CA LEU A 25 -2.65 -15.87 -2.71
C LEU A 25 -2.97 -16.19 -1.25
N THR A 26 -3.45 -15.20 -0.48
CA THR A 26 -3.83 -15.39 0.92
C THR A 26 -5.01 -16.36 1.04
N GLY A 27 -5.99 -16.29 0.15
CA GLY A 27 -7.11 -17.24 0.14
C GLY A 27 -6.71 -18.68 -0.11
N VAL A 28 -5.66 -18.91 -0.90
CA VAL A 28 -5.14 -20.26 -1.15
C VAL A 28 -4.20 -20.73 -0.04
N LEU A 29 -3.29 -19.88 0.41
CA LEU A 29 -2.20 -20.26 1.32
C LEU A 29 -2.60 -20.20 2.81
N LEU A 30 -3.53 -19.32 3.17
CA LEU A 30 -3.92 -19.01 4.55
C LEU A 30 -5.46 -18.93 4.68
N PRO A 31 -6.20 -20.02 4.42
CA PRO A 31 -7.67 -20.01 4.44
C PRO A 31 -8.26 -19.64 5.81
N SER A 32 -7.59 -19.99 6.91
CA SER A 32 -7.99 -19.59 8.26
C SER A 32 -7.96 -18.06 8.44
N LEU A 33 -7.01 -17.39 7.78
CA LEU A 33 -6.92 -15.94 7.80
C LEU A 33 -8.06 -15.29 7.01
N MET A 34 -8.47 -15.87 5.88
CA MET A 34 -9.64 -15.37 5.14
C MET A 34 -10.94 -15.58 5.92
N ALA A 35 -11.11 -16.70 6.60
CA ALA A 35 -12.26 -16.91 7.47
C ALA A 35 -12.34 -15.84 8.57
N GLU A 36 -11.22 -15.48 9.19
CA GLU A 36 -11.15 -14.36 10.14
C GLU A 36 -11.51 -13.03 9.47
N TYR A 37 -10.97 -12.76 8.28
CA TYR A 37 -11.23 -11.53 7.52
C TYR A 37 -12.74 -11.34 7.28
N GLU A 38 -13.43 -12.40 6.87
CA GLU A 38 -14.86 -12.38 6.53
C GLU A 38 -15.78 -12.35 7.77
N THR A 39 -15.37 -12.95 8.89
CA THR A 39 -16.21 -13.09 10.09
C THR A 39 -15.99 -12.01 11.15
N SER A 40 -14.88 -11.26 11.06
CA SER A 40 -14.51 -10.24 12.05
C SER A 40 -15.49 -9.07 12.17
N GLY A 41 -16.37 -8.86 11.19
CA GLY A 41 -17.40 -7.81 11.22
C GLY A 41 -16.86 -6.37 11.19
N ILE A 42 -15.57 -6.19 10.91
CA ILE A 42 -14.92 -4.87 10.87
C ILE A 42 -15.17 -4.11 9.57
N PHE A 43 -15.45 -4.83 8.48
CA PHE A 43 -15.66 -4.23 7.16
C PHE A 43 -17.13 -3.94 6.93
N ARG A 44 -17.40 -2.89 6.15
CA ARG A 44 -18.74 -2.62 5.64
C ARG A 44 -19.16 -3.76 4.70
N PRO A 45 -20.46 -4.07 4.63
CA PRO A 45 -20.98 -5.00 3.63
C PRO A 45 -20.62 -4.55 2.21
N TRP A 46 -20.37 -5.49 1.29
CA TRP A 46 -20.13 -5.18 -0.13
C TRP A 46 -21.32 -4.47 -0.82
N SER A 47 -22.53 -4.59 -0.25
CA SER A 47 -23.71 -3.87 -0.71
C SER A 47 -23.72 -2.39 -0.32
N ASP A 48 -22.90 -1.96 0.64
CA ASP A 48 -22.74 -0.55 0.99
C ASP A 48 -21.86 0.15 -0.06
N PRO A 49 -22.39 1.15 -0.81
CA PRO A 49 -21.62 1.87 -1.82
C PRO A 49 -20.33 2.50 -1.28
N LEU A 50 -20.27 2.86 0.00
CA LEU A 50 -19.07 3.42 0.62
C LEU A 50 -17.91 2.41 0.69
N MET A 51 -18.20 1.11 0.65
CA MET A 51 -17.16 0.08 0.61
C MET A 51 -16.30 0.19 -0.66
N SER A 52 -16.85 0.74 -1.75
CA SER A 52 -16.10 0.97 -3.00
C SER A 52 -14.94 1.98 -2.85
N LEU A 53 -14.99 2.86 -1.84
CA LEU A 53 -13.90 3.83 -1.58
C LEU A 53 -12.58 3.13 -1.21
N MET A 54 -12.63 1.88 -0.75
CA MET A 54 -11.44 1.06 -0.54
C MET A 54 -10.61 0.91 -1.83
N PHE A 55 -11.24 0.92 -3.00
CA PHE A 55 -10.53 0.87 -4.28
C PHE A 55 -10.06 2.25 -4.77
N VAL A 56 -10.58 3.33 -4.21
CA VAL A 56 -10.16 4.70 -4.52
C VAL A 56 -8.90 5.07 -3.73
N GLU A 57 -8.78 4.56 -2.50
CA GLU A 57 -7.65 4.83 -1.59
C GLU A 57 -6.27 4.65 -2.27
N PRO A 58 -5.98 3.55 -3.00
CA PRO A 58 -4.67 3.36 -3.62
C PRO A 58 -4.33 4.43 -4.65
N PHE A 59 -5.33 5.01 -5.33
CA PHE A 59 -5.12 6.09 -6.30
C PHE A 59 -4.80 7.42 -5.60
N VAL A 60 -5.50 7.72 -4.51
CA VAL A 60 -5.20 8.90 -3.68
C VAL A 60 -3.78 8.77 -3.13
N LEU A 61 -3.45 7.62 -2.56
CA LEU A 61 -2.13 7.33 -2.03
C LEU A 61 -1.05 7.39 -3.13
N GLY A 62 -1.29 6.80 -4.29
CA GLY A 62 -0.37 6.85 -5.42
C GLY A 62 -0.03 8.27 -5.86
N VAL A 63 -1.02 9.17 -5.91
CA VAL A 63 -0.81 10.60 -6.19
C VAL A 63 0.01 11.29 -5.09
N ILE A 64 -0.26 10.99 -3.82
CA ILE A 64 0.52 11.50 -2.69
C ILE A 64 1.97 11.02 -2.81
N LEU A 65 2.20 9.73 -3.03
CA LEU A 65 3.54 9.15 -3.17
C LEU A 65 4.29 9.75 -4.38
N ALA A 66 3.61 10.01 -5.49
CA ALA A 66 4.21 10.69 -6.64
C ALA A 66 4.64 12.12 -6.32
N TRP A 67 3.87 12.83 -5.49
CA TRP A 67 4.22 14.16 -5.01
C TRP A 67 5.42 14.12 -4.06
N VAL A 68 5.42 13.21 -3.07
CA VAL A 68 6.54 13.04 -2.13
C VAL A 68 7.81 12.63 -2.87
N TRP A 69 7.73 11.67 -3.80
CA TRP A 69 8.86 11.22 -4.61
C TRP A 69 9.55 12.38 -5.34
N ASN A 70 8.78 13.28 -5.95
CA ASN A 70 9.35 14.42 -6.67
C ASN A 70 10.08 15.41 -5.74
N LYS A 71 9.74 15.44 -4.44
CA LYS A 71 10.43 16.25 -3.44
C LYS A 71 11.67 15.56 -2.87
N THR A 72 11.63 14.24 -2.71
CA THR A 72 12.71 13.47 -2.06
C THR A 72 13.75 12.93 -3.04
N LYS A 73 13.41 12.77 -4.33
CA LYS A 73 14.34 12.21 -5.33
C LYS A 73 15.71 12.92 -5.43
N PRO A 74 15.82 14.27 -5.31
CA PRO A 74 17.14 14.92 -5.34
C PRO A 74 18.04 14.50 -4.17
N CYS A 75 17.46 14.22 -3.00
CA CYS A 75 18.21 13.78 -1.81
C CYS A 75 18.93 12.45 -2.07
N PHE A 76 18.30 11.52 -2.80
CA PHE A 76 18.92 10.24 -3.11
C PHE A 76 20.06 10.33 -4.14
N GLN A 77 20.03 11.34 -5.01
CA GLN A 77 21.10 11.61 -5.97
C GLN A 77 22.35 12.10 -5.26
N VAL A 78 22.20 12.99 -4.27
CA VAL A 78 23.30 13.48 -3.44
C VAL A 78 23.96 12.35 -2.65
N CYS A 79 23.16 11.45 -2.07
CA CYS A 79 23.66 10.31 -1.30
C CYS A 79 24.19 9.14 -2.14
N LYS A 80 24.21 9.23 -3.49
CA LYS A 80 24.61 8.15 -4.43
C LYS A 80 23.92 6.80 -4.13
N CYS A 81 22.65 6.84 -3.75
CA CYS A 81 21.92 5.61 -3.46
C CYS A 81 21.66 4.82 -4.75
N HIS A 82 22.08 3.55 -4.79
CA HIS A 82 21.91 2.69 -5.97
C HIS A 82 20.45 2.24 -6.20
N ARG A 83 19.63 2.21 -5.14
CA ARG A 83 18.22 1.77 -5.19
C ARG A 83 17.31 2.70 -4.37
N PRO A 84 17.15 3.97 -4.80
CA PRO A 84 16.41 4.98 -4.05
C PRO A 84 14.94 4.61 -3.82
N TRP A 85 14.34 3.86 -4.75
CA TRP A 85 12.96 3.40 -4.64
C TRP A 85 12.75 2.40 -3.50
N ILE A 86 13.76 1.58 -3.14
CA ILE A 86 13.65 0.67 -1.99
C ILE A 86 13.58 1.48 -0.71
N LEU A 87 14.50 2.43 -0.52
CA LEU A 87 14.52 3.28 0.67
C LEU A 87 13.25 4.12 0.79
N PHE A 88 12.74 4.63 -0.34
CA PHE A 88 11.49 5.37 -0.37
C PHE A 88 10.29 4.49 0.02
N GLY A 89 10.15 3.31 -0.59
CA GLY A 89 9.07 2.36 -0.28
C GLY A 89 9.13 1.85 1.17
N LEU A 90 10.32 1.49 1.65
CA LEU A 90 10.54 1.10 3.05
C LEU A 90 10.24 2.26 4.01
N GLY A 91 10.66 3.48 3.67
CA GLY A 91 10.37 4.66 4.46
C GLY A 91 8.87 4.88 4.62
N TYR A 92 8.11 4.78 3.52
CA TYR A 92 6.66 4.84 3.58
C TYR A 92 6.05 3.70 4.41
N TRP A 93 6.51 2.46 4.23
CA TRP A 93 6.03 1.32 5.03
C TRP A 93 6.29 1.49 6.53
N VAL A 94 7.44 2.03 6.93
CA VAL A 94 7.71 2.34 8.34
C VAL A 94 6.71 3.37 8.89
N LEU A 95 6.30 4.35 8.08
CA LEU A 95 5.28 5.34 8.47
C LEU A 95 3.90 4.70 8.70
N THR A 96 3.62 3.50 8.19
CA THR A 96 2.34 2.81 8.42
C THR A 96 2.32 1.97 9.71
N ILE A 97 3.46 1.74 10.35
CA ILE A 97 3.56 0.95 11.59
C ILE A 97 2.66 1.48 12.71
N PRO A 98 2.57 2.80 12.99
CA PRO A 98 1.63 3.31 13.99
C PRO A 98 0.18 2.95 13.69
N GLY A 99 -0.23 2.94 12.41
CA GLY A 99 -1.56 2.51 11.99
C GLY A 99 -1.82 1.02 12.20
N MET A 100 -0.78 0.18 12.04
CA MET A 100 -0.87 -1.26 12.35
C MET A 100 -1.02 -1.49 13.86
N ILE A 101 -0.29 -0.75 14.70
CA ILE A 101 -0.43 -0.81 16.16
C ILE A 101 -1.85 -0.40 16.59
N MET A 102 -2.36 0.71 16.04
CA MET A 102 -3.73 1.17 16.28
C MET A 102 -4.77 0.11 15.87
N SER A 103 -4.58 -0.54 14.73
CA SER A 103 -5.49 -1.58 14.24
C SER A 103 -5.47 -2.79 15.16
N TYR A 104 -4.29 -3.25 15.59
CA TYR A 104 -4.16 -4.37 16.52
C TYR A 104 -4.73 -4.07 17.91
N SER A 105 -4.61 -2.83 18.39
CA SER A 105 -5.15 -2.45 19.70
C SER A 105 -6.66 -2.21 19.70
N SER A 106 -7.27 -1.95 18.54
CA SER A 106 -8.66 -1.47 18.44
C SER A 106 -9.60 -2.50 17.82
N PHE A 107 -9.12 -3.34 16.92
CA PHE A 107 -9.94 -4.36 16.25
C PHE A 107 -9.72 -5.74 16.87
N PRO A 108 -10.76 -6.58 16.95
CA PRO A 108 -10.66 -7.96 17.44
C PRO A 108 -10.02 -8.87 16.38
N LEU A 109 -8.79 -8.54 15.99
CA LEU A 109 -8.03 -9.22 14.94
C LEU A 109 -6.78 -9.87 15.53
N SER A 110 -6.40 -11.00 14.94
CA SER A 110 -5.16 -11.68 15.25
C SER A 110 -3.95 -10.86 14.81
N LEU A 111 -2.81 -11.06 15.49
CA LEU A 111 -1.55 -10.43 15.10
C LEU A 111 -1.14 -10.81 13.66
N ILE A 112 -1.47 -12.04 13.24
CA ILE A 112 -1.15 -12.53 11.89
C ILE A 112 -1.98 -11.81 10.81
N MET A 113 -3.23 -11.42 11.11
CA MET A 113 -4.03 -10.56 10.23
C MET A 113 -3.37 -9.21 10.01
N ILE A 114 -3.01 -8.53 11.10
CA ILE A 114 -2.35 -7.23 11.05
C ILE A 114 -1.00 -7.32 10.33
N ALA A 115 -0.23 -8.38 10.58
CA ALA A 115 1.03 -8.62 9.89
C ALA A 115 0.84 -8.82 8.38
N SER A 116 -0.23 -9.51 7.95
CA SER A 116 -0.54 -9.72 6.53
C SER A 116 -0.87 -8.41 5.81
N TRP A 117 -1.57 -7.49 6.49
CA TRP A 117 -1.88 -6.16 5.95
C TRP A 117 -0.63 -5.30 5.85
N SER A 118 0.21 -5.32 6.89
CA SER A 118 1.51 -4.65 6.87
C SER A 118 2.40 -5.15 5.74
N PHE A 119 2.44 -6.47 5.52
CA PHE A 119 3.19 -7.07 4.41
C PHE A 119 2.62 -6.67 3.04
N THR A 120 1.30 -6.59 2.92
CA THR A 120 0.63 -6.12 1.70
C THR A 120 1.02 -4.67 1.40
N ILE A 121 0.97 -3.78 2.40
CA ILE A 121 1.38 -2.38 2.28
C ILE A 121 2.85 -2.28 1.86
N LEU A 122 3.74 -3.10 2.42
CA LEU A 122 5.15 -3.14 2.03
C LEU A 122 5.32 -3.42 0.54
N LEU A 123 4.65 -4.45 0.01
CA LEU A 123 4.75 -4.81 -1.39
C LEU A 123 4.15 -3.73 -2.31
N GLN A 124 3.00 -3.18 -1.95
CA GLN A 124 2.40 -2.06 -2.65
C GLN A 124 3.33 -0.83 -2.68
N ALA A 125 3.96 -0.51 -1.55
CA ALA A 125 4.90 0.60 -1.42
C ALA A 125 6.14 0.42 -2.30
N LEU A 126 6.70 -0.79 -2.34
CA LEU A 126 7.88 -1.08 -3.16
C LEU A 126 7.56 -1.02 -4.66
N VAL A 127 6.42 -1.57 -5.08
CA VAL A 127 5.99 -1.57 -6.49
C VAL A 127 5.67 -0.14 -6.96
N SER A 128 4.92 0.62 -6.16
CA SER A 128 4.63 2.03 -6.47
C SER A 128 5.91 2.88 -6.53
N ALA A 129 6.80 2.74 -5.55
CA ALA A 129 8.09 3.44 -5.54
C ALA A 129 8.96 3.09 -6.75
N PHE A 130 9.00 1.81 -7.14
CA PHE A 130 9.70 1.37 -8.33
C PHE A 130 9.15 2.04 -9.59
N LEU A 131 7.83 2.02 -9.80
CA LEU A 131 7.20 2.66 -10.96
C LEU A 131 7.47 4.17 -11.00
N LEU A 132 7.30 4.85 -9.88
CA LEU A 132 7.57 6.29 -9.77
C LEU A 132 9.02 6.61 -10.10
N SER A 133 9.98 5.77 -9.68
CA SER A 133 11.39 5.97 -10.01
C SER A 133 11.72 5.82 -11.50
N LYS A 134 10.91 5.05 -12.24
CA LYS A 134 11.07 4.86 -13.69
C LYS A 134 10.42 5.99 -14.49
N MET A 135 9.28 6.48 -14.03
CA MET A 135 8.47 7.48 -14.74
C MET A 135 8.88 8.92 -14.40
N ASN A 136 9.31 9.17 -13.17
CA ASN A 136 9.70 10.48 -12.64
C ASN A 136 11.17 10.49 -12.26
N LYS A 137 12.06 10.40 -13.26
CA LYS A 137 13.51 10.58 -13.06
C LYS A 137 13.83 11.97 -12.50
#